data_AF-A0AB34JY36-F1
#
_entry.id   AF-A0AB34JY36-F1
#
_cell.length_a   1.000
_cell.length_b   1.000
_cell.length_c   1.000
_cell.angle_alpha   90.00
_cell.angle_beta   90.00
_cell.angle_gamma   90.00
#
_symmetry.space_group_name_H-M   'P 1'
#
loop_
_entity.id
_entity.type
_entity.pdbx_description
1 polymer ?
#
loop_
_entity_poly.entity_id
_entity_poly.type
_entity_poly.pdbx_seq_one_letter_code
_entity_poly.pdbx_strand_id
1 'polypeptide(L)'
;MKGFSNIRWFSREQVCNEIALNFSAVTNYVEKLLADEIGDALPKKMNEILKTRAANLELELACNLDLQPILKACYSLEGDGLAVLLAYNKLFSLLQWGDSIGERADTLPNVAALLRSKVKIEPGVKVKEYFADVTPPQWFKGEVVSPRREGLITVKYSDGSKIDQEEREVRQWVDVLDWPEWKSMVISAKGAIAYLRNRLHGNLPANQKHYDCSHMFQVLKVVQAFNPSWAARNLTADVVDRMRIVAPLSAFVTDLHEEIHTYLAAAANATIDHTENADDHSFTRDVLNFFRDHGSEFPAWASAARVVFAFTPNSAAAERVFSLLNSMYTKNQIASLADGIQAAIMLKYNKRELD
;
A
#
# COMPACT_ATOMS: atom_id res chain seq x y z
N MET A 1 -1.70 10.60 11.57
CA MET A 1 -2.08 9.17 11.45
C MET A 1 -0.95 8.38 12.08
N LYS A 2 -1.11 7.82 13.28
CA LYS A 2 -0.07 6.94 13.85
C LYS A 2 -0.15 5.62 13.10
N GLY A 3 0.92 5.23 12.40
CA GLY A 3 0.98 3.93 11.72
C GLY A 3 0.80 2.81 12.74
N PHE A 4 -0.16 1.91 12.50
CA PHE A 4 -0.54 0.85 13.43
C PHE A 4 0.35 -0.40 13.34
N SER A 5 1.40 -0.38 12.51
CA SER A 5 2.48 -1.37 12.56
C SER A 5 3.50 -0.93 13.60
N ASN A 6 3.83 -1.80 14.55
CA ASN A 6 4.99 -1.65 15.43
C ASN A 6 6.30 -1.64 14.61
N ILE A 7 6.64 -0.49 14.00
CA ILE A 7 7.97 0.06 13.59
C ILE A 7 8.97 -0.88 12.85
N ARG A 8 8.65 -2.16 12.59
CA ARG A 8 9.64 -3.14 12.09
C ARG A 8 9.81 -3.09 10.58
N TRP A 9 8.72 -3.03 9.83
CA TRP A 9 8.76 -3.08 8.37
C TRP A 9 8.72 -1.69 7.70
N PHE A 10 8.21 -0.68 8.40
CA PHE A 10 8.00 0.66 7.84
C PHE A 10 8.87 1.75 8.46
N SER A 11 9.89 1.41 9.26
CA SER A 11 10.81 2.40 9.86
C SER A 11 11.44 3.33 8.82
N ARG A 12 11.86 2.77 7.67
CA ARG A 12 12.41 3.57 6.56
C ARG A 12 11.38 4.54 6.00
N GLU A 13 10.15 4.08 5.77
CA GLU A 13 9.08 4.90 5.20
C GLU A 13 8.70 6.04 6.16
N GLN A 14 8.57 5.75 7.45
CA GLN A 14 8.27 6.76 8.47
C GLN A 14 9.36 7.82 8.53
N VAL A 15 10.63 7.41 8.54
CA VAL A 15 11.76 8.36 8.51
C VAL A 15 11.76 9.18 7.23
N CYS A 16 11.53 8.56 6.06
CA CYS A 16 11.42 9.27 4.80
C CYS A 16 10.29 10.30 4.82
N ASN A 17 9.11 9.96 5.32
CA ASN A 17 7.99 10.89 5.41
C ASN A 17 8.27 12.06 6.35
N GLU A 18 8.83 11.80 7.54
CA GLU A 18 9.16 12.85 8.50
C GLU A 18 10.20 13.81 7.91
N ILE A 19 11.21 13.29 7.19
CA ILE A 19 12.20 14.13 6.50
C ILE A 19 11.53 14.91 5.36
N ALA A 20 10.64 14.28 4.58
CA ALA A 20 9.96 14.93 3.46
C ALA A 20 9.06 16.09 3.92
N LEU A 21 8.26 15.87 4.97
CA LEU A 21 7.33 16.86 5.52
C LEU A 21 8.06 18.04 6.18
N ASN A 22 9.28 17.81 6.70
CA ASN A 22 10.07 18.82 7.37
C ASN A 22 11.30 19.25 6.56
N PHE A 23 11.34 18.99 5.25
CA PHE A 23 12.56 19.10 4.43
C PHE A 23 13.21 20.48 4.51
N SER A 24 12.41 21.55 4.54
CA SER A 24 12.89 22.93 4.68
C SER A 24 13.63 23.22 5.99
N ALA A 25 13.35 22.46 7.05
CA ALA A 25 14.00 22.59 8.35
C ALA A 25 15.25 21.72 8.49
N VAL A 26 15.42 20.70 7.63
CA VAL A 26 16.50 19.71 7.73
C VAL A 26 17.88 20.37 7.59
N THR A 27 18.05 21.30 6.65
CA THR A 27 19.32 22.01 6.46
C THR A 27 19.73 22.76 7.72
N ASN A 28 18.85 23.61 8.26
CA ASN A 28 19.12 24.38 9.47
C ASN A 28 19.40 23.48 10.68
N TYR A 29 18.68 22.35 10.78
CA TYR A 29 18.89 21.38 11.85
C TYR A 29 20.28 20.74 11.76
N VAL A 30 20.71 20.29 10.58
CA VAL A 30 22.03 19.68 10.38
C VAL A 30 23.16 20.68 10.58
N GLU A 31 22.99 21.92 10.13
CA GLU A 31 23.96 22.99 10.37
C GLU A 31 24.10 23.31 11.86
N LYS A 32 22.99 23.31 12.60
CA LYS A 32 23.01 23.49 14.06
C LYS A 32 23.75 22.35 14.76
N LEU A 33 23.49 21.08 14.37
CA LEU A 33 24.23 19.94 14.94
C LEU A 33 25.74 20.07 14.72
N LEU A 34 26.16 20.55 13.55
CA LEU A 34 27.57 20.79 13.27
C LEU A 34 28.16 21.95 14.09
N ALA A 35 27.41 23.03 14.28
CA ALA A 35 27.83 24.18 15.08
C ALA A 35 27.94 23.85 16.57
N ASP A 36 27.03 23.03 17.09
CA ASP A 36 27.00 22.58 18.48
C ASP A 36 27.97 21.40 18.74
N GLU A 37 28.75 20.98 17.72
CA GLU A 37 29.65 19.82 17.75
C GLU A 37 28.95 18.50 18.16
N ILE A 38 27.66 18.37 17.83
CA ILE A 38 26.84 17.20 18.13
C ILE A 38 26.93 16.19 16.98
N GLY A 39 27.72 15.14 17.20
CA GLY A 39 27.86 13.98 16.31
C GLY A 39 29.00 14.11 15.30
N ASP A 40 29.74 13.02 15.10
CA ASP A 40 31.08 13.10 14.52
C ASP A 40 31.05 13.07 12.98
N ALA A 41 30.69 11.90 12.42
CA ALA A 41 30.76 11.62 10.99
C ALA A 41 29.40 11.75 10.29
N LEU A 42 28.31 11.53 11.03
CA LEU A 42 26.97 11.49 10.47
C LEU A 42 26.47 12.88 10.03
N PRO A 43 26.53 13.94 10.86
CA PRO A 43 26.06 15.27 10.46
C PRO A 43 26.89 15.84 9.29
N LYS A 44 28.19 15.54 9.25
CA LYS A 44 29.07 15.94 8.13
C LYS A 44 28.62 15.33 6.80
N LYS A 45 28.33 14.02 6.78
CA LYS A 45 27.79 13.32 5.60
C LYS A 45 26.41 13.83 5.22
N MET A 46 25.53 14.08 6.18
CA MET A 46 24.20 14.64 5.91
C MET A 46 24.29 16.02 5.27
N ASN A 47 25.18 16.89 5.79
CA ASN A 47 25.40 18.21 5.23
C ASN A 47 25.97 18.14 3.81
N GLU A 48 26.89 17.21 3.54
CA GLU A 48 27.41 16.97 2.19
C GLU A 48 26.30 16.57 1.21
N ILE A 49 25.41 15.65 1.62
CA ILE A 49 24.26 15.23 0.80
C ILE A 49 23.33 16.42 0.53
N LEU A 50 23.01 17.23 1.55
CA LEU A 50 22.14 18.40 1.40
C LEU A 50 22.76 19.46 0.48
N LYS A 51 24.08 19.66 0.53
CA LYS A 51 24.77 20.62 -0.34
C LYS A 51 24.89 20.16 -1.79
N THR A 52 25.09 18.86 -2.02
CA THR A 52 25.41 18.32 -3.36
C THR A 52 24.20 17.71 -4.08
N ARG A 53 23.20 17.23 -3.33
CA ARG A 53 22.11 16.40 -3.85
C ARG A 53 20.73 16.76 -3.31
N ALA A 54 20.55 17.91 -2.63
CA ALA A 54 19.24 18.28 -2.07
C ALA A 54 18.09 18.20 -3.07
N ALA A 55 18.26 18.71 -4.29
CA ALA A 55 17.18 18.70 -5.29
C ALA A 55 16.75 17.27 -5.67
N ASN A 56 17.70 16.34 -5.79
CA ASN A 56 17.41 14.94 -6.08
C ASN A 56 16.79 14.23 -4.87
N LEU A 57 17.33 14.49 -3.67
CA LEU A 57 16.79 13.92 -2.43
C LEU A 57 15.33 14.35 -2.20
N GLU A 58 15.01 15.63 -2.45
CA GLU A 58 13.66 16.15 -2.32
C GLU A 58 12.69 15.48 -3.31
N LEU A 59 13.12 15.23 -4.55
CA LEU A 59 12.34 14.48 -5.54
C LEU A 59 12.16 13.00 -5.14
N GLU A 60 13.21 12.35 -4.65
CA GLU A 60 13.16 10.96 -4.18
C GLU A 60 12.21 10.81 -2.98
N LEU A 61 12.21 11.78 -2.06
CA LEU A 61 11.31 11.85 -0.91
C LEU A 61 9.85 12.13 -1.33
N ALA A 62 9.64 13.04 -2.28
CA ALA A 62 8.31 13.27 -2.86
C ALA A 62 7.76 12.01 -3.54
N CYS A 63 8.61 11.30 -4.29
CA CYS A 63 8.26 10.01 -4.90
C CYS A 63 7.90 8.96 -3.83
N ASN A 64 8.60 8.93 -2.70
CA ASN A 64 8.27 8.05 -1.58
C ASN A 64 6.86 8.33 -1.01
N LEU A 65 6.49 9.61 -0.87
CA LEU A 65 5.14 10.04 -0.46
C LEU A 65 4.07 9.67 -1.50
N ASP A 66 4.42 9.62 -2.79
CA ASP A 66 3.48 9.19 -3.83
C ASP A 66 3.25 7.66 -3.86
N LEU A 67 4.18 6.88 -3.30
CA LEU A 67 4.09 5.42 -3.22
C LEU A 67 3.26 4.90 -2.01
N GLN A 68 2.58 5.79 -1.29
CA GLN A 68 1.65 5.47 -0.21
C GLN A 68 0.59 4.40 -0.53
N PRO A 69 0.09 4.23 -1.77
CA PRO A 69 -0.82 3.13 -2.09
C PRO A 69 -0.26 1.74 -1.75
N ILE A 70 1.06 1.52 -1.86
CA ILE A 70 1.71 0.27 -1.46
C ILE A 70 1.51 0.03 0.05
N LEU A 71 1.77 1.08 0.84
CA LEU A 71 1.64 1.02 2.30
C LEU A 71 0.19 0.78 2.74
N LYS A 72 -0.76 1.51 2.13
CA LYS A 72 -2.19 1.34 2.39
C LYS A 72 -2.65 -0.09 2.07
N ALA A 73 -2.17 -0.66 0.96
CA ALA A 73 -2.45 -2.04 0.61
C ALA A 73 -1.94 -3.00 1.71
N CYS A 74 -0.68 -2.85 2.15
CA CYS A 74 -0.11 -3.65 3.23
C CYS A 74 -0.94 -3.57 4.52
N TYR A 75 -1.22 -2.36 5.03
CA TYR A 75 -2.00 -2.18 6.26
C TYR A 75 -3.39 -2.80 6.18
N SER A 76 -4.05 -2.67 5.03
CA SER A 76 -5.39 -3.27 4.85
C SER A 76 -5.38 -4.80 4.84
N LEU A 77 -4.22 -5.41 4.63
CA LEU A 77 -4.03 -6.87 4.69
C LEU A 77 -3.53 -7.36 6.03
N GLU A 78 -3.22 -6.47 6.98
CA GLU A 78 -2.79 -6.82 8.35
C GLU A 78 -3.96 -7.07 9.31
N GLY A 79 -5.20 -6.91 8.82
CA GLY A 79 -6.46 -7.18 9.53
C GLY A 79 -6.58 -8.63 10.02
N ASP A 80 -7.46 -8.83 11.02
CA ASP A 80 -7.81 -10.11 11.66
C ASP A 80 -9.18 -10.64 11.20
N GLY A 81 -9.78 -9.96 10.23
CA GLY A 81 -10.95 -10.43 9.49
C GLY A 81 -10.61 -11.38 8.34
N LEU A 82 -11.56 -11.56 7.42
CA LEU A 82 -11.44 -12.40 6.22
C LEU A 82 -10.65 -11.72 5.10
N ALA A 83 -9.56 -11.03 5.44
CA ALA A 83 -8.71 -10.30 4.51
C ALA A 83 -8.11 -11.20 3.41
N VAL A 84 -8.00 -12.51 3.67
CA VAL A 84 -7.59 -13.51 2.67
C VAL A 84 -8.48 -13.49 1.42
N LEU A 85 -9.79 -13.22 1.57
CA LEU A 85 -10.75 -13.14 0.47
C LEU A 85 -10.64 -11.84 -0.33
N LEU A 86 -10.01 -10.80 0.25
CA LEU A 86 -9.82 -9.49 -0.38
C LEU A 86 -8.41 -9.31 -0.95
N ALA A 87 -7.47 -10.16 -0.53
CA ALA A 87 -6.05 -9.98 -0.79
C ALA A 87 -5.70 -9.98 -2.29
N TYR A 88 -6.30 -10.87 -3.07
CA TYR A 88 -6.06 -10.89 -4.51
C TYR A 88 -6.47 -9.58 -5.19
N ASN A 89 -7.69 -9.10 -4.95
CA ASN A 89 -8.17 -7.86 -5.56
C ASN A 89 -7.36 -6.64 -5.12
N LYS A 90 -6.95 -6.58 -3.85
CA LYS A 90 -6.07 -5.51 -3.34
C LYS A 90 -4.71 -5.53 -4.03
N LEU A 91 -4.08 -6.69 -4.17
CA LEU A 91 -2.80 -6.84 -4.90
C LEU A 91 -2.95 -6.53 -6.40
N PHE A 92 -4.02 -7.01 -7.03
CA PHE A 92 -4.29 -6.77 -8.45
C PHE A 92 -4.52 -5.27 -8.72
N SER A 93 -5.32 -4.60 -7.89
CA SER A 93 -5.56 -3.15 -7.98
C SER A 93 -4.26 -2.36 -7.81
N LEU A 94 -3.37 -2.80 -6.90
CA LEU A 94 -2.06 -2.19 -6.72
C LEU A 94 -1.18 -2.34 -7.97
N LEU A 95 -1.22 -3.49 -8.65
CA LEU A 95 -0.49 -3.70 -9.90
C LEU A 95 -1.05 -2.83 -11.03
N GLN A 96 -2.37 -2.70 -11.15
CA GLN A 96 -3.02 -1.83 -12.14
C GLN A 96 -2.67 -0.36 -11.91
N TRP A 97 -2.73 0.09 -10.66
CA TRP A 97 -2.25 1.42 -10.29
C TRP A 97 -0.77 1.60 -10.69
N GLY A 98 0.06 0.61 -10.39
CA GLY A 98 1.47 0.61 -10.75
C GLY A 98 1.76 0.73 -12.25
N ASP A 99 0.90 0.15 -13.10
CA ASP A 99 1.00 0.30 -14.56
C ASP A 99 0.69 1.74 -15.01
N SER A 100 -0.28 2.38 -14.36
CA SER A 100 -0.69 3.76 -14.66
C SER A 100 0.36 4.82 -14.28
N ILE A 101 1.33 4.48 -13.41
CA ILE A 101 2.36 5.44 -12.95
C ILE A 101 3.04 6.09 -14.15
N GLY A 102 3.12 7.42 -14.15
CA GLY A 102 3.78 8.19 -15.19
C GLY A 102 2.94 8.45 -16.45
N GLU A 103 1.75 7.84 -16.60
CA GLU A 103 0.83 8.16 -17.70
C GLU A 103 0.20 9.55 -17.54
N ARG A 104 0.11 10.00 -16.29
CA ARG A 104 -0.47 11.28 -15.90
C ARG A 104 0.26 11.86 -14.68
N ALA A 105 0.28 13.19 -14.58
CA ALA A 105 0.94 13.89 -13.48
C ALA A 105 0.29 13.62 -12.10
N ASP A 106 -1.00 13.26 -12.08
CA ASP A 106 -1.75 12.91 -10.87
C ASP A 106 -1.37 11.55 -10.26
N THR A 107 -0.60 10.73 -10.98
CA THR A 107 -0.12 9.43 -10.47
C THR A 107 1.07 9.55 -9.54
N LEU A 108 1.84 10.65 -9.62
CA LEU A 108 2.90 11.03 -8.69
C LEU A 108 2.70 12.52 -8.31
N PRO A 109 1.65 12.84 -7.54
CA PRO A 109 1.22 14.22 -7.32
C PRO A 109 2.26 15.07 -6.57
N ASN A 110 3.00 14.51 -5.62
CA ASN A 110 4.04 15.25 -4.88
C ASN A 110 5.25 15.53 -5.77
N VAL A 111 5.69 14.56 -6.59
CA VAL A 111 6.76 14.78 -7.58
C VAL A 111 6.35 15.87 -8.57
N ALA A 112 5.13 15.78 -9.11
CA ALA A 112 4.61 16.78 -10.03
C ALA A 112 4.56 18.17 -9.38
N ALA A 113 4.01 18.27 -8.15
CA ALA A 113 3.93 19.53 -7.42
C ALA A 113 5.33 20.15 -7.19
N LEU A 114 6.31 19.34 -6.82
CA LEU A 114 7.68 19.82 -6.59
C LEU A 114 8.33 20.34 -7.88
N LEU A 115 8.22 19.59 -8.99
CA LEU A 115 8.74 20.04 -10.29
C LEU A 115 8.06 21.33 -10.76
N ARG A 116 6.73 21.40 -10.59
CA ARG A 116 5.93 22.59 -10.90
C ARG A 116 6.30 23.79 -10.05
N SER A 117 6.69 23.60 -8.79
CA SER A 117 7.11 24.72 -7.91
C SER A 117 8.42 25.38 -8.37
N LYS A 118 9.30 24.61 -9.01
CA LYS A 118 10.63 25.06 -9.46
C LYS A 118 10.61 25.69 -10.85
N VAL A 119 9.52 25.53 -11.60
CA VAL A 119 9.40 26.11 -12.95
C VAL A 119 9.16 27.61 -12.87
N LYS A 120 9.88 28.34 -13.73
CA LYS A 120 9.54 29.71 -14.07
C LYS A 120 8.48 29.68 -15.17
N ILE A 121 7.32 30.27 -14.93
CA ILE A 121 6.21 30.26 -15.89
C ILE A 121 6.43 31.39 -16.89
N GLU A 122 6.88 31.04 -18.09
CA GLU A 122 7.18 31.96 -19.17
C GLU A 122 6.64 31.45 -20.52
N PRO A 123 6.58 32.30 -21.57
CA PRO A 123 6.06 31.87 -22.86
C PRO A 123 6.74 30.62 -23.41
N GLY A 124 5.94 29.68 -23.90
CA GLY A 124 6.39 28.37 -24.40
C GLY A 124 6.29 27.22 -23.39
N VAL A 125 6.09 27.51 -22.09
CA VAL A 125 5.84 26.45 -21.09
C VAL A 125 4.57 25.68 -21.45
N LYS A 126 4.70 24.36 -21.53
CA LYS A 126 3.60 23.45 -21.87
C LYS A 126 2.71 23.20 -20.67
N VAL A 127 1.41 23.20 -20.92
CA VAL A 127 0.38 22.92 -19.91
C VAL A 127 -0.60 21.88 -20.44
N LYS A 128 -1.24 21.17 -19.52
CA LYS A 128 -2.24 20.17 -19.79
C LYS A 128 -3.30 20.22 -18.70
N GLU A 129 -4.53 20.50 -19.10
CA GLU A 129 -5.66 20.71 -18.19
C GLU A 129 -6.84 19.82 -18.59
N TYR A 130 -7.59 19.34 -17.59
CA TYR A 130 -8.80 18.58 -17.79
C TYR A 130 -10.02 19.50 -17.67
N PHE A 131 -10.83 19.53 -18.71
CA PHE A 131 -12.06 20.31 -18.72
C PHE A 131 -13.23 19.36 -18.49
N ALA A 132 -13.82 19.42 -17.30
CA ALA A 132 -14.97 18.60 -16.92
C ALA A 132 -16.28 19.08 -17.58
N ASP A 133 -16.36 20.37 -17.93
CA ASP A 133 -17.59 21.02 -18.39
C ASP A 133 -17.82 20.92 -19.91
N VAL A 134 -16.83 20.42 -20.66
CA VAL A 134 -17.00 20.15 -22.09
C VAL A 134 -17.61 18.77 -22.31
N THR A 135 -18.34 18.58 -23.41
CA THR A 135 -18.98 17.29 -23.73
C THR A 135 -18.37 16.69 -25.01
N PRO A 136 -17.63 15.56 -24.92
CA PRO A 136 -17.26 14.83 -23.71
C PRO A 136 -16.14 15.52 -22.91
N PRO A 137 -16.06 15.32 -21.58
CA PRO A 137 -14.96 15.82 -20.76
C PRO A 137 -13.62 15.31 -21.27
N GLN A 138 -12.64 16.20 -21.43
CA GLN A 138 -11.37 15.82 -22.05
C GLN A 138 -10.19 16.68 -21.60
N TRP A 139 -8.99 16.18 -21.89
CA TRP A 139 -7.73 16.87 -21.64
C TRP A 139 -7.33 17.73 -22.83
N PHE A 140 -6.97 18.98 -22.57
CA PHE A 140 -6.44 19.89 -23.58
C PHE A 140 -4.97 20.16 -23.34
N LYS A 141 -4.18 20.18 -24.41
CA LYS A 141 -2.79 20.60 -24.39
C LYS A 141 -2.73 22.08 -24.73
N GLY A 142 -1.91 22.83 -24.01
CA GLY A 142 -1.71 24.24 -24.26
C GLY A 142 -0.29 24.69 -24.01
N GLU A 143 -0.07 25.97 -24.23
CA GLU A 143 1.18 26.64 -23.91
C GLU A 143 0.92 28.04 -23.36
N VAL A 144 1.80 28.49 -22.49
CA VAL A 144 1.82 29.88 -22.03
C VAL A 144 2.26 30.76 -23.20
N VAL A 145 1.52 31.84 -23.50
CA VAL A 145 1.80 32.69 -24.67
C VAL A 145 2.14 34.14 -24.34
N SER A 146 1.77 34.66 -23.17
CA SER A 146 2.19 35.99 -22.75
C SER A 146 2.37 36.10 -21.24
N PRO A 147 3.41 36.82 -20.77
CA PRO A 147 3.52 37.14 -19.36
C PRO A 147 2.70 38.39 -19.00
N ARG A 148 2.00 38.29 -17.86
CA ARG A 148 1.48 39.35 -16.97
C ARG A 148 1.06 40.68 -17.63
N ARG A 149 -0.19 40.72 -18.10
CA ARG A 149 -1.04 41.91 -17.87
C ARG A 149 -1.77 41.70 -16.55
N GLU A 150 -1.63 42.64 -15.62
CA GLU A 150 -2.38 42.68 -14.34
C GLU A 150 -2.24 41.43 -13.43
N GLY A 151 -1.18 40.63 -13.58
CA GLY A 151 -0.94 39.43 -12.78
C GLY A 151 -1.53 38.13 -13.36
N LEU A 152 -2.23 38.21 -14.49
CA LEU A 152 -2.77 37.04 -15.20
C LEU A 152 -1.79 36.50 -16.25
N ILE A 153 -1.88 35.20 -16.48
CA ILE A 153 -1.09 34.44 -17.46
C ILE A 153 -2.05 33.89 -18.51
N THR A 154 -1.77 34.20 -19.77
CA THR A 154 -2.56 33.69 -20.90
C THR A 154 -2.02 32.34 -21.33
N VAL A 155 -2.89 31.33 -21.27
CA VAL A 155 -2.69 30.00 -21.86
C VAL A 155 -3.45 29.92 -23.16
N LYS A 156 -2.79 29.41 -24.21
CA LYS A 156 -3.43 29.08 -25.49
C LYS A 156 -3.46 27.56 -25.65
N TYR A 157 -4.65 27.00 -25.86
CA TYR A 157 -4.82 25.56 -26.08
C TYR A 157 -4.74 25.19 -27.57
N SER A 158 -4.57 23.90 -27.83
CA SER A 158 -4.42 23.32 -29.17
C SER A 158 -5.62 23.53 -30.09
N ASP A 159 -6.81 23.75 -29.52
CA ASP A 159 -8.05 24.07 -30.25
C ASP A 159 -8.15 25.57 -30.63
N GLY A 160 -7.15 26.38 -30.27
CA GLY A 160 -7.11 27.81 -30.52
C GLY A 160 -7.77 28.67 -29.43
N SER A 161 -8.43 28.05 -28.44
CA SER A 161 -8.98 28.75 -27.30
C SER A 161 -7.89 29.37 -26.43
N LYS A 162 -8.24 30.42 -25.70
CA LYS A 162 -7.36 31.12 -24.78
C LYS A 162 -8.06 31.34 -23.46
N ILE A 163 -7.31 31.19 -22.38
CA ILE A 163 -7.77 31.47 -21.02
C ILE A 163 -6.70 32.30 -20.32
N ASP A 164 -7.15 33.33 -19.60
CA ASP A 164 -6.33 34.11 -18.70
C ASP A 164 -6.56 33.61 -17.27
N GLN A 165 -5.49 33.23 -16.56
CA GLN A 165 -5.58 32.73 -15.19
C GLN A 165 -4.45 33.23 -14.30
N GLU A 166 -4.68 33.14 -12.99
CA GLU A 166 -3.64 33.39 -12.00
C GLU A 166 -2.50 32.36 -12.11
N GLU A 167 -1.30 32.80 -11.74
CA GLU A 167 -0.11 31.94 -11.74
C GLU A 167 -0.30 30.65 -10.93
N ARG A 168 -1.06 30.72 -9.84
CA ARG A 168 -1.37 29.57 -8.98
C ARG A 168 -2.11 28.46 -9.73
N GLU A 169 -3.07 28.82 -10.57
CA GLU A 169 -3.85 27.86 -11.35
C GLU A 169 -3.01 27.30 -12.50
N VAL A 170 -2.37 28.18 -13.27
CA VAL A 170 -1.50 27.76 -14.40
C VAL A 170 -0.40 26.81 -13.95
N ARG A 171 0.17 27.03 -12.75
CA ARG A 171 1.20 26.15 -12.17
C ARG A 171 0.72 24.71 -11.98
N GLN A 172 -0.56 24.49 -11.66
CA GLN A 172 -1.14 23.16 -11.52
C GLN A 172 -1.28 22.45 -12.87
N TRP A 173 -1.37 23.21 -13.96
CA TRP A 173 -1.53 22.69 -15.31
C TRP A 173 -0.22 22.41 -16.01
N VAL A 174 0.92 22.92 -15.51
CA VAL A 174 2.23 22.69 -16.13
C VAL A 174 2.46 21.18 -16.35
N ASP A 175 2.76 20.84 -17.60
CA ASP A 175 2.99 19.48 -18.05
C ASP A 175 4.44 19.10 -17.79
N VAL A 176 4.64 18.17 -16.86
CA VAL A 176 5.96 17.68 -16.41
C VAL A 176 6.33 16.34 -17.03
N LEU A 177 5.43 15.70 -17.79
CA LEU A 177 5.59 14.29 -18.19
C LEU A 177 6.84 14.04 -19.03
N ASP A 178 7.26 15.04 -19.81
CA ASP A 178 8.41 14.91 -20.69
C ASP A 178 9.75 15.22 -20.03
N TRP A 179 9.75 15.68 -18.78
CA TRP A 179 10.95 16.15 -18.10
C TRP A 179 11.84 14.98 -17.69
N PRO A 180 13.19 15.10 -17.81
CA PRO A 180 14.11 14.05 -17.40
C PRO A 180 13.95 13.63 -15.93
N GLU A 181 13.72 14.59 -15.05
CA GLU A 181 13.52 14.38 -13.61
C GLU A 181 12.25 13.58 -13.33
N TRP A 182 11.15 13.91 -14.01
CA TRP A 182 9.90 13.13 -13.94
C TRP A 182 10.11 11.70 -14.42
N LYS A 183 10.71 11.52 -15.61
CA LYS A 183 10.99 10.21 -16.21
C LYS A 183 11.86 9.35 -15.29
N SER A 184 12.86 9.94 -14.63
CA SER A 184 13.71 9.26 -13.66
C SER A 184 12.91 8.75 -12.44
N MET A 185 12.01 9.57 -11.89
CA MET A 185 11.14 9.18 -10.78
C MET A 185 10.14 8.10 -11.17
N VAL A 186 9.54 8.21 -12.36
CA VAL A 186 8.63 7.18 -12.91
C VAL A 186 9.34 5.83 -13.06
N ILE A 187 10.57 5.81 -13.60
CA ILE A 187 11.37 4.59 -13.73
C ILE A 187 11.60 3.96 -12.35
N SER A 188 11.97 4.78 -11.36
CA SER A 188 12.23 4.33 -9.99
C SER A 188 10.97 3.76 -9.32
N ALA A 189 9.84 4.47 -9.43
CA ALA A 189 8.54 4.05 -8.91
C ALA A 189 8.06 2.74 -9.56
N LYS A 190 8.17 2.63 -10.90
CA LYS A 190 7.85 1.39 -11.62
C LYS A 190 8.78 0.25 -11.25
N GLY A 191 10.04 0.53 -10.90
CA GLY A 191 10.97 -0.47 -10.37
C GLY A 191 10.45 -1.18 -9.11
N ALA A 192 9.84 -0.43 -8.19
CA ALA A 192 9.23 -1.01 -6.98
C ALA A 192 8.03 -1.92 -7.31
N ILE A 193 7.19 -1.52 -8.27
CA ILE A 193 6.05 -2.33 -8.74
C ILE A 193 6.53 -3.57 -9.49
N ALA A 194 7.54 -3.43 -10.34
CA ALA A 194 8.13 -4.54 -11.08
C ALA A 194 8.71 -5.58 -10.11
N TYR A 195 9.37 -5.13 -9.04
CA TYR A 195 9.85 -6.02 -7.98
C TYR A 195 8.71 -6.83 -7.33
N LEU A 196 7.60 -6.17 -6.96
CA LEU A 196 6.43 -6.85 -6.42
C LEU A 196 5.83 -7.86 -7.42
N ARG A 197 5.63 -7.42 -8.67
CA ARG A 197 5.08 -8.25 -9.76
C ARG A 197 5.92 -9.50 -10.00
N ASN A 198 7.24 -9.35 -10.02
CA ASN A 198 8.13 -10.48 -10.25
C ASN A 198 8.02 -11.54 -9.15
N ARG A 199 7.84 -11.14 -7.88
CA ARG A 199 7.58 -12.09 -6.79
C ARG A 199 6.23 -12.77 -6.91
N LEU A 200 5.18 -12.01 -7.23
CA LEU A 200 3.82 -12.54 -7.38
C LEU A 200 3.67 -13.47 -8.59
N HIS A 201 4.50 -13.32 -9.63
CA HIS A 201 4.42 -14.13 -10.84
C HIS A 201 5.57 -15.14 -10.96
N GLY A 202 6.48 -15.21 -9.98
CA GLY A 202 7.59 -16.16 -9.96
C GLY A 202 8.72 -15.85 -10.95
N ASN A 203 8.74 -14.64 -11.50
CA ASN A 203 9.76 -14.12 -12.44
C ASN A 203 11.01 -13.65 -11.69
N LEU A 204 11.56 -14.52 -10.84
CA LEU A 204 12.73 -14.23 -10.00
C LEU A 204 13.96 -14.98 -10.50
N PRO A 205 15.16 -14.37 -10.39
CA PRO A 205 16.42 -15.07 -10.61
C PRO A 205 16.57 -16.28 -9.65
N ALA A 206 17.38 -17.27 -10.04
CA ALA A 206 17.56 -18.51 -9.28
C ALA A 206 17.97 -18.29 -7.82
N ASN A 207 18.82 -17.30 -7.54
CA ASN A 207 19.29 -16.96 -6.19
C ASN A 207 18.24 -16.23 -5.32
N GLN A 208 17.05 -15.94 -5.87
CA GLN A 208 15.95 -15.29 -5.16
C GLN A 208 14.69 -16.14 -5.14
N LYS A 209 14.75 -17.40 -5.59
CA LYS A 209 13.56 -18.25 -5.77
C LYS A 209 12.85 -18.57 -4.46
N HIS A 210 13.52 -18.46 -3.32
CA HIS A 210 12.91 -18.58 -1.99
C HIS A 210 11.97 -17.42 -1.62
N TYR A 211 11.95 -16.33 -2.39
CA TYR A 211 10.99 -15.23 -2.26
C TYR A 211 9.83 -15.31 -3.27
N ASP A 212 9.68 -16.43 -3.97
CA ASP A 212 8.60 -16.64 -4.92
C ASP A 212 7.25 -16.73 -4.19
N CYS A 213 6.31 -15.86 -4.58
CA CYS A 213 4.97 -15.80 -4.02
C CYS A 213 3.90 -16.26 -5.02
N SER A 214 4.29 -16.80 -6.18
CA SER A 214 3.37 -17.16 -7.27
C SER A 214 2.33 -18.19 -6.86
N HIS A 215 2.72 -19.21 -6.12
CA HIS A 215 1.79 -20.20 -5.59
C HIS A 215 0.73 -19.53 -4.70
N MET A 216 1.16 -18.75 -3.71
CA MET A 216 0.24 -18.05 -2.80
C MET A 216 -0.65 -17.06 -3.56
N PHE A 217 -0.13 -16.38 -4.58
CA PHE A 217 -0.93 -15.49 -5.40
C PHE A 217 -2.05 -16.23 -6.15
N GLN A 218 -1.79 -17.45 -6.63
CA GLN A 218 -2.84 -18.31 -7.20
C GLN A 218 -3.83 -18.81 -6.14
N VAL A 219 -3.36 -19.17 -4.94
CA VAL A 219 -4.23 -19.53 -3.80
C VAL A 219 -5.19 -18.37 -3.50
N LEU A 220 -4.66 -17.15 -3.33
CA LEU A 220 -5.47 -15.95 -3.09
C LEU A 220 -6.49 -15.71 -4.21
N LYS A 221 -6.14 -16.02 -5.46
CA LYS A 221 -7.05 -15.87 -6.59
C LYS A 221 -8.27 -16.78 -6.47
N VAL A 222 -8.08 -18.06 -6.15
CA VAL A 222 -9.16 -19.06 -6.14
C VAL A 222 -10.01 -19.00 -4.88
N VAL A 223 -9.43 -18.63 -3.73
CA VAL A 223 -10.17 -18.54 -2.46
C VAL A 223 -11.18 -17.39 -2.42
N GLN A 224 -11.12 -16.44 -3.37
CA GLN A 224 -12.19 -15.44 -3.55
C GLN A 224 -13.55 -16.08 -3.85
N ALA A 225 -13.60 -17.33 -4.31
CA ALA A 225 -14.84 -18.08 -4.46
C ALA A 225 -15.65 -18.21 -3.16
N PHE A 226 -15.03 -18.03 -1.99
CA PHE A 226 -15.69 -18.03 -0.69
C PHE A 226 -16.23 -16.65 -0.28
N ASN A 227 -16.11 -15.64 -1.14
CA ASN A 227 -16.85 -14.39 -1.04
C ASN A 227 -18.13 -14.51 -1.89
N PRO A 228 -19.32 -14.58 -1.29
CA PRO A 228 -20.58 -14.81 -2.00
C PRO A 228 -20.84 -13.81 -3.14
N SER A 229 -20.57 -12.52 -2.93
CA SER A 229 -20.74 -11.49 -3.96
C SER A 229 -19.79 -11.65 -5.15
N TRP A 230 -18.58 -12.17 -4.89
CA TRP A 230 -17.64 -12.50 -5.98
C TRP A 230 -18.09 -13.77 -6.70
N ALA A 231 -18.48 -14.79 -5.94
CA ALA A 231 -18.90 -16.09 -6.47
C ALA A 231 -20.09 -15.97 -7.41
N ALA A 232 -21.11 -15.20 -7.03
CA ALA A 232 -22.32 -14.95 -7.83
C ALA A 232 -22.03 -14.44 -9.26
N ARG A 233 -20.88 -13.77 -9.47
CA ARG A 233 -20.51 -13.17 -10.75
C ARG A 233 -19.41 -13.92 -11.49
N ASN A 234 -18.56 -14.67 -10.79
CA ASN A 234 -17.29 -15.16 -11.33
C ASN A 234 -17.03 -16.66 -11.10
N LEU A 235 -17.78 -17.32 -10.21
CA LEU A 235 -17.53 -18.72 -9.91
C LEU A 235 -17.96 -19.61 -11.08
N THR A 236 -17.06 -20.47 -11.52
CA THR A 236 -17.28 -21.47 -12.56
C THR A 236 -16.67 -22.81 -12.13
N ALA A 237 -17.03 -23.90 -12.82
CA ALA A 237 -16.44 -25.22 -12.61
C ALA A 237 -14.89 -25.18 -12.70
N ASP A 238 -14.33 -24.42 -13.64
CA ASP A 238 -12.87 -24.26 -13.81
C ASP A 238 -12.22 -23.51 -12.63
N VAL A 239 -12.94 -22.64 -11.92
CA VAL A 239 -12.45 -22.05 -10.66
C VAL A 239 -12.41 -23.11 -9.56
N VAL A 240 -13.42 -23.98 -9.47
CA VAL A 240 -13.48 -25.08 -8.49
C VAL A 240 -12.35 -26.09 -8.74
N ASP A 241 -12.09 -26.47 -10.00
CA ASP A 241 -10.98 -27.35 -10.34
C ASP A 241 -9.62 -26.77 -9.94
N ARG A 242 -9.45 -25.46 -10.10
CA ARG A 242 -8.23 -24.76 -9.70
C ARG A 242 -8.05 -24.68 -8.18
N MET A 243 -9.07 -24.96 -7.36
CA MET A 243 -8.90 -25.05 -5.90
C MET A 243 -7.99 -26.19 -5.47
N ARG A 244 -7.69 -27.18 -6.34
CA ARG A 244 -6.72 -28.25 -6.06
C ARG A 244 -5.32 -27.74 -5.71
N ILE A 245 -4.96 -26.52 -6.11
CA ILE A 245 -3.70 -25.88 -5.71
C ILE A 245 -3.64 -25.63 -4.20
N VAL A 246 -4.79 -25.49 -3.54
CA VAL A 246 -4.91 -25.33 -2.11
C VAL A 246 -4.96 -26.73 -1.49
N ALA A 247 -3.83 -27.21 -0.95
CA ALA A 247 -3.71 -28.60 -0.53
C ALA A 247 -4.86 -29.09 0.39
N PRO A 248 -5.32 -28.30 1.40
CA PRO A 248 -6.49 -28.67 2.20
C PRO A 248 -7.81 -28.77 1.43
N LEU A 249 -7.98 -28.02 0.33
CA LEU A 249 -9.23 -28.00 -0.45
C LEU A 249 -9.28 -29.09 -1.52
N SER A 250 -8.15 -29.70 -1.88
CA SER A 250 -8.09 -30.73 -2.93
C SER A 250 -9.04 -31.91 -2.67
N ALA A 251 -9.26 -32.25 -1.39
CA ALA A 251 -10.19 -33.29 -0.97
C ALA A 251 -11.67 -32.91 -1.15
N PHE A 252 -12.00 -31.62 -1.17
CA PHE A 252 -13.37 -31.11 -1.27
C PHE A 252 -13.81 -30.89 -2.72
N VAL A 253 -12.88 -30.82 -3.69
CA VAL A 253 -13.18 -30.37 -5.07
C VAL A 253 -14.31 -31.15 -5.74
N THR A 254 -14.40 -32.46 -5.53
CA THR A 254 -15.50 -33.27 -6.09
C THR A 254 -16.85 -32.83 -5.51
N ASP A 255 -16.96 -32.76 -4.18
CA ASP A 255 -18.20 -32.38 -3.49
C ASP A 255 -18.58 -30.91 -3.76
N LEU A 256 -17.59 -30.03 -3.91
CA LEU A 256 -17.81 -28.63 -4.27
C LEU A 256 -18.44 -28.48 -5.67
N HIS A 257 -18.09 -29.36 -6.62
CA HIS A 257 -18.73 -29.40 -7.94
C HIS A 257 -20.18 -29.87 -7.85
N GLU A 258 -20.47 -30.87 -7.02
CA GLU A 258 -21.84 -31.36 -6.82
C GLU A 258 -22.76 -30.26 -6.25
N GLU A 259 -22.22 -29.42 -5.35
CA GLU A 259 -22.96 -28.36 -4.69
C GLU A 259 -22.89 -26.99 -5.39
N ILE A 260 -22.14 -26.86 -6.50
CA ILE A 260 -21.83 -25.55 -7.12
C ILE A 260 -23.10 -24.75 -7.47
N HIS A 261 -24.13 -25.42 -7.98
CA HIS A 261 -25.38 -24.77 -8.39
C HIS A 261 -26.19 -24.27 -7.19
N THR A 262 -26.22 -25.05 -6.11
CA THR A 262 -26.89 -24.66 -4.86
C THR A 262 -26.19 -23.47 -4.21
N TYR A 263 -24.85 -23.50 -4.16
CA TYR A 263 -24.06 -22.38 -3.64
C TYR A 263 -24.26 -21.10 -4.47
N LEU A 264 -24.24 -21.20 -5.81
CA LEU A 264 -24.50 -20.07 -6.70
C LEU A 264 -25.92 -19.50 -6.54
N ALA A 265 -26.92 -20.36 -6.36
CA ALA A 265 -28.31 -19.93 -6.13
C ALA A 265 -28.45 -19.12 -4.84
N ALA A 266 -27.81 -19.56 -3.75
CA ALA A 266 -27.77 -18.81 -2.49
C ALA A 266 -26.98 -17.49 -2.63
N ALA A 267 -25.85 -17.53 -3.33
CA ALA A 267 -24.98 -16.37 -3.53
C ALA A 267 -25.58 -15.29 -4.45
N ALA A 268 -26.56 -15.62 -5.30
CA ALA A 268 -27.10 -14.74 -6.34
C ALA A 268 -27.57 -13.36 -5.81
N ASN A 269 -28.10 -13.31 -4.58
CA ASN A 269 -28.59 -12.07 -3.95
C ASN A 269 -27.59 -11.47 -2.95
N ALA A 270 -26.42 -12.06 -2.77
CA ALA A 270 -25.44 -11.59 -1.80
C ALA A 270 -24.77 -10.31 -2.31
N THR A 271 -25.04 -9.20 -1.63
CA THR A 271 -24.36 -7.92 -1.85
C THR A 271 -23.61 -7.54 -0.58
N ILE A 272 -22.31 -7.81 -0.58
CA ILE A 272 -21.40 -7.56 0.55
C ILE A 272 -20.48 -6.41 0.16
N ASP A 273 -20.32 -5.46 1.06
CA ASP A 273 -19.39 -4.34 0.89
C ASP A 273 -17.94 -4.81 1.04
N HIS A 274 -17.06 -4.37 0.13
CA HIS A 274 -15.64 -4.74 0.09
C HIS A 274 -14.73 -3.64 0.65
N THR A 275 -15.27 -2.58 1.25
CA THR A 275 -14.49 -1.47 1.82
C THR A 275 -13.82 -1.77 3.17
N GLU A 276 -13.63 -3.04 3.51
CA GLU A 276 -13.06 -3.46 4.80
C GLU A 276 -11.68 -2.82 5.01
N ASN A 277 -11.59 -2.06 6.09
CA ASN A 277 -10.38 -1.42 6.61
C ASN A 277 -10.06 -2.04 7.97
N ALA A 278 -8.89 -1.75 8.55
CA ALA A 278 -8.43 -2.39 9.78
C ALA A 278 -9.41 -2.26 10.99
N ASP A 279 -10.26 -1.24 11.01
CA ASP A 279 -11.23 -0.96 12.08
C ASP A 279 -12.70 -1.25 11.70
N ASP A 280 -12.96 -1.63 10.45
CA ASP A 280 -14.28 -1.99 9.96
C ASP A 280 -14.31 -3.49 9.68
N HIS A 281 -15.16 -4.24 10.38
CA HIS A 281 -15.33 -5.69 10.19
C HIS A 281 -16.64 -6.04 9.46
N SER A 282 -17.22 -5.09 8.74
CA SER A 282 -18.48 -5.25 8.00
C SER A 282 -18.41 -6.42 7.02
N PHE A 283 -17.41 -6.44 6.13
CA PHE A 283 -17.19 -7.52 5.17
C PHE A 283 -17.10 -8.88 5.86
N THR A 284 -16.24 -9.01 6.87
CA THR A 284 -16.06 -10.27 7.61
C THR A 284 -17.37 -10.75 8.21
N ARG A 285 -18.08 -9.88 8.92
CA ARG A 285 -19.36 -10.20 9.55
C ARG A 285 -20.39 -10.67 8.53
N ASP A 286 -20.49 -9.98 7.40
CA ASP A 286 -21.52 -10.25 6.40
C ASP A 286 -21.25 -11.57 5.64
N VAL A 287 -19.98 -11.88 5.35
CA VAL A 287 -19.59 -13.20 4.82
C VAL A 287 -19.87 -14.31 5.82
N LEU A 288 -19.53 -14.12 7.10
CA LEU A 288 -19.79 -15.12 8.14
C LEU A 288 -21.30 -15.34 8.36
N ASN A 289 -22.10 -14.28 8.33
CA ASN A 289 -23.55 -14.37 8.39
C ASN A 289 -24.12 -15.18 7.22
N PHE A 290 -23.63 -14.95 5.99
CA PHE A 290 -24.05 -15.73 4.83
C PHE A 290 -23.81 -17.24 5.03
N PHE A 291 -22.60 -17.65 5.45
CA PHE A 291 -22.30 -19.06 5.68
C PHE A 291 -23.04 -19.65 6.89
N ARG A 292 -23.39 -18.83 7.89
CA ARG A 292 -24.25 -19.25 9.01
C ARG A 292 -25.67 -19.52 8.52
N ASP A 293 -26.22 -18.64 7.69
CA ASP A 293 -27.63 -18.65 7.33
C ASP A 293 -27.93 -19.66 6.21
N HIS A 294 -26.97 -19.91 5.31
CA HIS A 294 -27.15 -20.80 4.15
C HIS A 294 -26.26 -22.04 4.14
N GLY A 295 -25.25 -22.13 5.02
CA GLY A 295 -24.22 -23.19 4.95
C GLY A 295 -24.76 -24.62 5.09
N SER A 296 -25.96 -24.81 5.65
CA SER A 296 -26.62 -26.13 5.71
C SER A 296 -27.10 -26.62 4.34
N GLU A 297 -27.29 -25.73 3.36
CA GLU A 297 -27.73 -26.06 2.00
C GLU A 297 -26.57 -26.61 1.14
N PHE A 298 -25.32 -26.28 1.50
CA PHE A 298 -24.09 -26.66 0.79
C PHE A 298 -22.98 -27.06 1.79
N PRO A 299 -23.11 -28.23 2.45
CA PRO A 299 -22.21 -28.63 3.53
C PRO A 299 -20.73 -28.76 3.12
N ALA A 300 -20.42 -29.13 1.88
CA ALA A 300 -19.04 -29.18 1.40
C ALA A 300 -18.43 -27.77 1.29
N TRP A 301 -19.16 -26.80 0.73
CA TRP A 301 -18.75 -25.40 0.67
C TRP A 301 -18.60 -24.78 2.07
N ALA A 302 -19.52 -25.06 2.98
CA ALA A 302 -19.43 -24.58 4.37
C ALA A 302 -18.20 -25.16 5.11
N SER A 303 -17.89 -26.43 4.88
CA SER A 303 -16.70 -27.07 5.46
C SER A 303 -15.41 -26.51 4.89
N ALA A 304 -15.34 -26.36 3.56
CA ALA A 304 -14.21 -25.74 2.87
C ALA A 304 -14.02 -24.27 3.28
N ALA A 305 -15.10 -23.52 3.51
CA ALA A 305 -15.05 -22.14 3.98
C ALA A 305 -14.33 -22.03 5.32
N ARG A 306 -14.59 -22.94 6.27
CA ARG A 306 -13.91 -22.95 7.57
C ARG A 306 -12.39 -23.13 7.44
N VAL A 307 -11.96 -23.92 6.46
CA VAL A 307 -10.52 -24.10 6.15
C VAL A 307 -9.94 -22.80 5.58
N VAL A 308 -10.61 -22.18 4.62
CA VAL A 308 -10.16 -20.92 4.01
C VAL A 308 -10.14 -19.78 5.02
N PHE A 309 -11.13 -19.69 5.91
CA PHE A 309 -11.23 -18.64 6.92
C PHE A 309 -10.15 -18.75 7.99
N ALA A 310 -9.50 -19.91 8.11
CA ALA A 310 -8.33 -20.09 8.98
C ALA A 310 -7.03 -19.56 8.34
N PHE A 311 -7.03 -19.20 7.05
CA PHE A 311 -5.87 -18.61 6.40
C PHE A 311 -5.77 -17.14 6.75
N THR A 312 -4.58 -16.74 7.21
CA THR A 312 -4.23 -15.33 7.35
C THR A 312 -3.22 -14.93 6.26
N PRO A 313 -3.45 -13.84 5.52
CA PRO A 313 -2.48 -13.35 4.54
C PRO A 313 -1.26 -12.68 5.22
N ASN A 314 -1.29 -12.53 6.55
CA ASN A 314 -0.27 -11.84 7.33
C ASN A 314 0.05 -12.59 8.64
N SER A 315 1.26 -12.40 9.17
CA SER A 315 1.58 -12.80 10.56
C SER A 315 1.26 -11.70 11.59
N ALA A 316 0.97 -10.48 11.12
CA ALA A 316 0.79 -9.28 11.92
C ALA A 316 -0.44 -9.32 12.85
N ALA A 317 -1.48 -10.09 12.52
CA ALA A 317 -2.66 -10.28 13.37
C ALA A 317 -2.27 -10.86 14.75
N ALA A 318 -1.37 -11.85 14.77
CA ALA A 318 -0.82 -12.38 16.03
C ALA A 318 0.06 -11.35 16.74
N GLU A 319 0.79 -10.51 16.00
CA GLU A 319 1.62 -9.45 16.57
C GLU A 319 0.81 -8.34 17.27
N ARG A 320 -0.41 -8.03 16.79
CA ARG A 320 -1.32 -7.09 17.50
C ARG A 320 -1.73 -7.63 18.86
N VAL A 321 -2.00 -8.93 18.98
CA VAL A 321 -2.25 -9.61 20.26
C VAL A 321 -1.02 -9.54 21.16
N PHE A 322 0.18 -9.76 20.63
CA PHE A 322 1.42 -9.62 21.41
C PHE A 322 1.71 -8.17 21.83
N SER A 323 1.36 -7.19 21.00
CA SER A 323 1.47 -5.76 21.35
C SER A 323 0.51 -5.39 22.48
N LEU A 324 -0.72 -5.90 22.44
CA LEU A 324 -1.69 -5.74 23.52
C LEU A 324 -1.23 -6.45 24.81
N LEU A 325 -0.66 -7.66 24.68
CA LEU A 325 -0.04 -8.36 25.81
C LEU A 325 1.09 -7.54 26.43
N ASN A 326 1.94 -6.92 25.61
CA ASN A 326 3.03 -6.03 26.05
C ASN A 326 2.52 -4.70 26.64
N SER A 327 1.31 -4.25 26.32
CA SER A 327 0.72 -3.07 26.97
C SER A 327 0.01 -3.42 28.28
N MET A 328 -0.47 -4.67 28.42
CA MET A 328 -1.04 -5.21 29.66
C MET A 328 0.01 -5.43 30.74
N TYR A 329 1.25 -5.77 30.38
CA TYR A 329 2.37 -5.91 31.31
C TYR A 329 3.37 -4.78 31.12
N THR A 330 3.60 -3.98 32.16
CA THR A 330 4.69 -3.00 32.15
C THR A 330 6.04 -3.71 32.01
N LYS A 331 7.02 -3.06 31.37
CA LYS A 331 8.39 -3.59 31.29
C LYS A 331 8.95 -3.98 32.66
N ASN A 332 8.55 -3.27 33.71
CA ASN A 332 8.92 -3.55 35.10
C ASN A 332 8.28 -4.84 35.64
N GLN A 333 7.05 -5.17 35.26
CA GLN A 333 6.39 -6.43 35.65
C GLN A 333 7.01 -7.63 34.96
N ILE A 334 7.38 -7.52 33.67
CA ILE A 334 8.07 -8.58 32.93
C ILE A 334 9.49 -8.78 33.49
N ALA A 335 10.22 -7.68 33.75
CA ALA A 335 11.54 -7.73 34.37
C ALA A 335 11.49 -8.34 35.78
N SER A 336 10.51 -7.93 36.60
CA SER A 336 10.33 -8.48 37.94
C SER A 336 9.98 -9.97 37.94
N LEU A 337 9.22 -10.45 36.94
CA LEU A 337 8.95 -11.87 36.76
C LEU A 337 10.22 -12.65 36.38
N ALA A 338 11.03 -12.11 35.46
CA ALA A 338 12.31 -12.71 35.07
C ALA A 338 13.29 -12.78 36.25
N ASP A 339 13.41 -11.68 37.01
CA ASP A 339 14.22 -11.60 38.23
C ASP A 339 13.74 -12.58 39.30
N GLY A 340 12.41 -12.71 39.48
CA GLY A 340 11.81 -13.66 40.40
C GLY A 340 12.10 -15.12 40.04
N ILE A 341 12.01 -15.47 38.75
CA ILE A 341 12.38 -16.80 38.24
C ILE A 341 13.88 -17.07 38.47
N GLN A 342 14.74 -16.10 38.14
CA GLN A 342 16.17 -16.21 38.34
C GLN A 342 16.54 -16.36 39.81
N ALA A 343 15.94 -15.56 40.70
CA ALA A 343 16.14 -15.65 42.14
C ALA A 343 15.67 -17.00 42.69
N ALA A 344 14.50 -17.50 42.28
CA ALA A 344 13.98 -18.79 42.69
C ALA A 344 14.88 -19.96 42.22
N ILE A 345 15.38 -19.90 40.98
CA ILE A 345 16.33 -20.88 40.45
C ILE A 345 17.64 -20.83 41.24
N MET A 346 18.19 -19.63 41.49
CA MET A 346 19.43 -19.46 42.24
C MET A 346 19.31 -19.94 43.70
N LEU A 347 18.18 -19.68 44.36
CA LEU A 347 17.92 -20.15 45.73
C LEU A 347 17.80 -21.69 45.77
N LYS A 348 17.10 -22.28 44.80
CA LYS A 348 16.89 -23.72 44.70
C LYS A 348 18.15 -24.48 44.29
N TYR A 349 18.93 -23.94 43.37
CA TYR A 349 20.20 -24.51 42.91
C TYR A 349 21.28 -24.45 44.00
N ASN A 350 21.36 -23.35 44.75
CA ASN A 350 22.34 -23.16 45.81
C ASN A 350 21.93 -23.78 47.16
N LYS A 351 20.86 -24.62 47.19
CA LYS A 351 20.36 -25.34 48.38
C LYS A 351 20.40 -24.50 49.66
N ARG A 352 19.90 -23.26 49.62
CA ARG A 352 19.75 -22.49 50.85
C ARG A 352 18.62 -23.11 51.67
N GLU A 353 19.00 -23.89 52.68
CA GLU A 353 18.12 -24.13 53.83
C GLU A 353 17.84 -22.76 54.45
N LEU A 354 16.56 -22.41 54.53
CA LEU A 354 16.12 -21.27 55.32
C LEU A 354 16.18 -21.76 56.77
N ASP A 355 17.16 -21.26 57.52
CA ASP A 355 17.15 -21.36 58.99
C ASP A 355 15.89 -20.69 59.58
#